data_AF-A0AA91I3Q9-F1
#
_entry.id   AF-A0AA91I3Q9-F1
#
_cell.length_a   1.000
_cell.length_b   1.000
_cell.length_c   1.000
_cell.angle_alpha   90.00
_cell.angle_beta   90.00
_cell.angle_gamma   90.00
#
_symmetry.space_group_name_H-M   'P 1'
#
loop_
_entity.id
_entity.type
_entity.pdbx_description
1 polymer ?
#
loop_
_entity_poly.entity_id
_entity_poly.type
_entity_poly.pdbx_seq_one_letter_code
_entity_poly.pdbx_strand_id
1 'polypeptide(L)'
;MFFDWLDCYQDYEQDLPIISDDGYCNVDYTAPEDERYSAPRQRRIDHPGSYSTKISVHVVGRRVYISGNPSRYNRLDNLFGLTTIDQCVSVYNAILADLGIPPLVPAKFHGFRTVDRSDGTQTLQPIMTGCHITTLHITENIAVGGAGMVDTYLKALSSQSWRNRRGRLHSNGKAVDWVSNKGHAREIYASVYDKGHEIGLHSLERVRRKFGQHSTEYKYLVDLKNYCDENGVARFELKLNSPYLKRHNLQYYQYSDYSHLEALFKAFINLDQKLEVNHMDLNTITQALMDKKIVESTKSANITALYAINWMNGQTFDLSKRQVKTHRARLRQIGIDIGKPCNLLTFSPVIVKQVTEITKAQLPVPSFYKHPNHLRLVA
;
A
#
# COMPACT_ATOMS: atom_id res chain seq x y z
N MET A 1 0.32 1.75 -12.17
CA MET A 1 -0.36 1.23 -10.97
C MET A 1 -1.02 -0.13 -11.27
N PHE A 2 -0.95 -1.07 -10.34
CA PHE A 2 -1.68 -2.35 -10.35
C PHE A 2 -2.16 -2.71 -8.93
N PHE A 3 -2.98 -3.75 -8.78
CA PHE A 3 -3.58 -4.17 -7.51
C PHE A 3 -2.91 -5.40 -6.93
N ASP A 4 -2.39 -5.31 -5.70
CA ASP A 4 -1.69 -6.43 -5.07
C ASP A 4 -2.54 -7.23 -4.09
N TRP A 5 -3.59 -6.64 -3.55
CA TRP A 5 -4.44 -7.32 -2.58
C TRP A 5 -5.86 -6.76 -2.65
N LEU A 6 -6.84 -7.64 -2.49
CA LEU A 6 -8.25 -7.29 -2.45
C LEU A 6 -8.94 -8.11 -1.38
N ASP A 7 -9.59 -7.44 -0.42
CA ASP A 7 -10.55 -8.08 0.47
C ASP A 7 -11.93 -7.57 0.10
N CYS A 8 -12.90 -8.49 -0.02
CA CYS A 8 -14.28 -8.12 -0.22
C CYS A 8 -15.25 -9.14 0.38
N TYR A 9 -16.51 -8.74 0.48
CA TYR A 9 -17.60 -9.62 0.85
C TYR A 9 -18.86 -9.31 0.03
N GLN A 10 -19.77 -10.27 -0.02
CA GLN A 10 -21.10 -10.09 -0.58
C GLN A 10 -22.12 -10.89 0.22
N ASP A 11 -23.26 -10.27 0.49
CA ASP A 11 -24.46 -10.94 1.00
C ASP A 11 -25.33 -11.41 -0.16
N TYR A 12 -25.88 -12.63 -0.04
CA TYR A 12 -26.81 -13.23 -1.00
C TYR A 12 -28.20 -13.36 -0.38
N GLU A 13 -29.21 -13.51 -1.22
CA GLU A 13 -30.60 -13.69 -0.77
C GLU A 13 -30.86 -15.12 -0.24
N GLN A 14 -30.07 -16.08 -0.73
CA GLN A 14 -30.16 -17.49 -0.40
C GLN A 14 -28.98 -17.95 0.47
N ASP A 15 -29.19 -19.06 1.18
CA ASP A 15 -28.13 -19.71 1.95
C ASP A 15 -27.06 -20.27 1.01
N LEU A 16 -25.80 -20.12 1.42
CA LEU A 16 -24.64 -20.55 0.64
C LEU A 16 -24.23 -21.98 1.03
N PRO A 17 -23.57 -22.72 0.11
CA PRO A 17 -23.11 -24.07 0.41
C PRO A 17 -22.07 -24.08 1.54
N ILE A 18 -21.96 -25.23 2.21
CA ILE A 18 -20.84 -25.52 3.11
C ILE A 18 -19.63 -25.86 2.23
N ILE A 19 -18.53 -25.13 2.43
CA ILE A 19 -17.30 -25.29 1.65
C ILE A 19 -16.11 -25.80 2.47
N SER A 20 -16.30 -25.97 3.79
CA SER A 20 -15.27 -26.42 4.73
C SER A 20 -15.59 -27.84 5.19
N ASP A 21 -14.56 -28.70 5.26
CA ASP A 21 -14.68 -30.07 5.75
C ASP A 21 -14.95 -30.14 7.26
N ASP A 22 -14.66 -29.04 7.99
CA ASP A 22 -14.90 -28.92 9.42
C ASP A 22 -15.54 -27.57 9.81
N GLY A 23 -16.05 -27.54 11.04
CA GLY A 23 -16.72 -26.37 11.62
C GLY A 23 -16.56 -26.30 13.13
N TYR A 24 -17.22 -25.33 13.73
CA TYR A 24 -17.24 -25.13 15.18
C TYR A 24 -18.58 -24.54 15.63
N CYS A 25 -18.95 -24.80 16.88
CA CYS A 25 -19.99 -24.09 17.59
C CYS A 25 -19.43 -23.61 18.93
N ASN A 26 -19.95 -22.51 19.46
CA ASN A 26 -19.68 -22.11 20.82
C ASN A 26 -20.63 -22.86 21.75
N VAL A 27 -20.10 -23.31 22.89
CA VAL A 27 -20.87 -23.95 23.96
C VAL A 27 -20.91 -22.99 25.15
N ASP A 28 -22.11 -22.55 25.54
CA ASP A 28 -22.32 -21.77 26.75
C ASP A 28 -22.66 -22.72 27.90
N TYR A 29 -21.73 -22.90 28.84
CA TYR A 29 -21.92 -23.78 29.98
C TYR A 29 -22.88 -23.23 31.05
N THR A 30 -23.33 -21.98 30.90
CA THR A 30 -24.22 -21.30 31.85
C THR A 30 -25.67 -21.23 31.37
N ALA A 31 -25.91 -21.48 30.08
CA ALA A 31 -27.24 -21.50 29.50
C ALA A 31 -28.00 -22.81 29.82
N PRO A 32 -29.35 -22.79 29.79
CA PRO A 32 -30.17 -23.99 29.77
C PRO A 32 -29.75 -24.98 28.67
N GLU A 33 -30.03 -26.26 28.86
CA GLU A 33 -29.51 -27.34 28.00
C GLU A 33 -29.90 -27.20 26.51
N ASP A 34 -31.09 -26.66 26.24
CA ASP A 34 -31.64 -26.39 24.91
C ASP A 34 -31.05 -25.15 24.22
N GLU A 35 -30.46 -24.22 24.97
CA GLU A 35 -29.79 -23.01 24.45
C GLU A 35 -28.26 -23.09 24.52
N ARG A 36 -27.74 -24.23 24.97
CA ARG A 36 -26.32 -24.42 25.28
C ARG A 36 -25.39 -24.30 24.07
N TYR A 37 -25.89 -24.59 22.88
CA TYR A 37 -25.12 -24.63 21.65
C TYR A 37 -25.52 -23.49 20.71
N SER A 38 -24.54 -22.68 20.31
CA SER A 38 -24.77 -21.72 19.23
C SER A 38 -24.92 -22.45 17.88
N ALA A 39 -25.57 -21.81 16.90
CA ALA A 39 -25.61 -22.29 15.53
C ALA A 39 -24.20 -22.65 14.99
N PRO A 40 -24.02 -23.83 14.36
CA PRO A 40 -22.75 -24.25 13.78
C PRO A 40 -22.21 -23.25 12.75
N ARG A 41 -20.88 -23.09 12.72
CA ARG A 41 -20.16 -22.23 11.78
C ARG A 41 -19.10 -23.03 11.06
N GLN A 42 -19.00 -22.85 9.75
CA GLN A 42 -17.90 -23.40 8.97
C GLN A 42 -16.63 -22.57 9.17
N ARG A 43 -15.46 -23.23 9.09
CA ARG A 43 -14.18 -22.53 9.11
C ARG A 43 -13.95 -21.79 7.79
N ARG A 44 -12.98 -20.88 7.83
CA ARG A 44 -12.37 -20.29 6.63
C ARG A 44 -11.50 -21.34 5.96
N ILE A 45 -11.60 -21.44 4.64
CA ILE A 45 -10.72 -22.27 3.83
C ILE A 45 -9.70 -21.40 3.09
N ASP A 46 -8.55 -22.00 2.79
CA ASP A 46 -7.55 -21.42 1.88
C ASP A 46 -7.63 -22.17 0.54
N HIS A 47 -8.26 -21.58 -0.46
CA HIS A 47 -8.33 -22.17 -1.80
C HIS A 47 -6.91 -22.20 -2.40
N PRO A 48 -6.36 -23.40 -2.70
CA PRO A 48 -4.99 -23.53 -3.13
C PRO A 48 -4.83 -23.10 -4.60
N GLY A 49 -3.73 -22.41 -4.89
CA GLY A 49 -3.26 -22.17 -6.24
C GLY A 49 -1.86 -22.75 -6.47
N SER A 50 -1.39 -22.63 -7.71
CA SER A 50 -0.05 -23.01 -8.13
C SER A 50 1.02 -22.26 -7.32
N TYR A 51 2.23 -22.83 -7.26
CA TYR A 51 3.39 -22.22 -6.58
C TYR A 51 3.16 -21.84 -5.10
N SER A 52 2.25 -22.55 -4.42
CA SER A 52 1.86 -22.31 -3.02
C SER A 52 1.22 -20.94 -2.77
N THR A 53 0.54 -20.40 -3.78
CA THR A 53 -0.36 -19.26 -3.59
C THR A 53 -1.69 -19.75 -3.02
N LYS A 54 -2.41 -18.88 -2.34
CA LYS A 54 -3.73 -19.20 -1.77
C LYS A 54 -4.60 -17.95 -1.71
N ILE A 55 -5.91 -18.15 -1.81
CA ILE A 55 -6.93 -17.14 -1.56
C ILE A 55 -7.85 -17.66 -0.47
N SER A 56 -8.06 -16.87 0.57
CA SER A 56 -8.91 -17.21 1.69
C SER A 56 -10.37 -16.99 1.31
N VAL A 57 -11.22 -17.98 1.54
CA VAL A 57 -12.68 -17.90 1.38
C VAL A 57 -13.35 -18.28 2.69
N HIS A 58 -14.32 -17.49 3.14
CA HIS A 58 -15.09 -17.78 4.35
C HIS A 58 -16.57 -17.50 4.11
N VAL A 59 -17.39 -18.53 4.27
CA VAL A 59 -18.85 -18.43 4.17
C VAL A 59 -19.45 -18.36 5.57
N VAL A 60 -20.30 -17.37 5.80
CA VAL A 60 -21.02 -17.15 7.06
C VAL A 60 -22.49 -16.93 6.74
N GLY A 61 -23.28 -18.01 6.83
CA GLY A 61 -24.69 -18.00 6.41
C GLY A 61 -24.82 -17.61 4.94
N ARG A 62 -25.39 -16.44 4.68
CA ARG A 62 -25.58 -15.88 3.33
C ARG A 62 -24.46 -14.97 2.85
N ARG A 63 -23.40 -14.79 3.64
CA ARG A 63 -22.28 -13.93 3.27
C ARG A 63 -21.07 -14.74 2.87
N VAL A 64 -20.43 -14.36 1.77
CA VAL A 64 -19.07 -14.79 1.45
C VAL A 64 -18.09 -13.67 1.74
N TYR A 65 -16.97 -14.01 2.36
CA TYR A 65 -15.77 -13.18 2.44
C TYR A 65 -14.69 -13.83 1.59
N ILE A 66 -14.01 -13.04 0.77
CA ILE A 66 -12.87 -13.49 -0.02
C ILE A 66 -11.72 -12.50 0.10
N SER A 67 -10.50 -13.03 0.27
CA SER A 67 -9.33 -12.25 0.70
C SER A 67 -8.05 -12.86 0.15
N GLY A 68 -7.17 -12.04 -0.42
CA GLY A 68 -5.90 -12.49 -0.92
C GLY A 68 -5.26 -11.59 -1.97
N ASN A 69 -4.22 -12.13 -2.62
CA ASN A 69 -3.49 -11.47 -3.70
C ASN A 69 -3.91 -12.06 -5.06
N PRO A 70 -4.87 -11.44 -5.77
CA PRO A 70 -5.31 -11.94 -7.08
C PRO A 70 -4.21 -11.82 -8.14
N SER A 71 -3.35 -10.79 -8.04
CA SER A 71 -2.24 -10.59 -8.97
C SER A 71 -1.15 -11.66 -8.88
N ARG A 72 -1.01 -12.33 -7.74
CA ARG A 72 -0.03 -13.41 -7.52
C ARG A 72 -0.65 -14.79 -7.64
N TYR A 73 -1.97 -14.93 -7.55
CA TYR A 73 -2.63 -16.22 -7.55
C TYR A 73 -2.25 -17.04 -8.80
N ASN A 74 -1.87 -18.31 -8.61
CA ASN A 74 -1.32 -19.18 -9.64
C ASN A 74 -0.01 -18.70 -10.30
N ARG A 75 0.77 -17.83 -9.63
CA ARG A 75 2.02 -17.28 -10.18
C ARG A 75 3.16 -17.32 -9.15
N LEU A 76 4.39 -17.30 -9.66
CA LEU A 76 5.61 -17.26 -8.85
C LEU A 76 5.78 -15.88 -8.18
N ASP A 77 5.44 -14.83 -8.91
CA ASP A 77 5.64 -13.43 -8.54
C ASP A 77 4.47 -12.52 -8.99
N ASN A 78 4.59 -11.26 -8.62
CA ASN A 78 3.67 -10.16 -8.90
C ASN A 78 4.45 -8.86 -9.18
N LEU A 79 5.57 -8.93 -9.92
CA LEU A 79 6.32 -7.74 -10.30
C LEU A 79 5.37 -6.79 -11.05
N PHE A 80 4.68 -7.30 -12.05
CA PHE A 80 3.52 -6.67 -12.69
C PHE A 80 2.25 -7.47 -12.40
N GLY A 81 1.19 -6.78 -11.98
CA GLY A 81 -0.08 -7.37 -11.58
C GLY A 81 -1.26 -6.94 -12.46
N LEU A 82 -2.46 -7.26 -11.99
CA LEU A 82 -3.73 -6.89 -12.57
C LEU A 82 -3.98 -5.39 -12.37
N THR A 83 -4.42 -4.71 -13.43
CA THR A 83 -4.52 -3.25 -13.47
C THR A 83 -5.92 -2.73 -13.22
N THR A 84 -6.92 -3.60 -13.14
CA THR A 84 -8.30 -3.22 -12.81
C THR A 84 -8.86 -4.07 -11.66
N ILE A 85 -9.85 -3.53 -10.96
CA ILE A 85 -10.57 -4.26 -9.92
C ILE A 85 -11.40 -5.39 -10.57
N ASP A 86 -11.93 -5.17 -11.77
CA ASP A 86 -12.68 -6.21 -12.52
C ASP A 86 -11.85 -7.44 -12.79
N GLN A 87 -10.58 -7.26 -13.18
CA GLN A 87 -9.63 -8.35 -13.35
C GLN A 87 -9.39 -9.11 -12.03
N CYS A 88 -9.30 -8.39 -10.91
CA CYS A 88 -9.15 -9.00 -9.59
C CYS A 88 -10.39 -9.81 -9.20
N VAL A 89 -11.58 -9.24 -9.39
CA VAL A 89 -12.86 -9.90 -9.11
C VAL A 89 -13.09 -11.08 -10.04
N SER A 90 -12.61 -11.04 -11.28
CA SER A 90 -12.65 -12.19 -12.20
C SER A 90 -11.87 -13.39 -11.67
N VAL A 91 -10.67 -13.18 -11.13
CA VAL A 91 -9.91 -14.25 -10.44
C VAL A 91 -10.69 -14.82 -9.26
N TYR A 92 -11.33 -13.96 -8.47
CA TYR A 92 -12.16 -14.38 -7.33
C TYR A 92 -13.40 -15.15 -7.77
N ASN A 93 -14.09 -14.70 -8.83
CA ASN A 93 -15.26 -15.39 -9.35
C ASN A 93 -14.93 -16.76 -9.94
N ALA A 94 -13.74 -16.96 -10.53
CA ALA A 94 -13.29 -18.28 -10.94
C ALA A 94 -13.14 -19.23 -9.73
N ILE A 95 -12.60 -18.74 -8.61
CA ILE A 95 -12.47 -19.50 -7.36
C ILE A 95 -13.85 -19.80 -6.75
N LEU A 96 -14.75 -18.82 -6.73
CA LEU A 96 -16.10 -19.03 -6.21
C LEU A 96 -16.88 -20.05 -7.05
N ALA A 97 -16.71 -20.03 -8.38
CA ALA A 97 -17.30 -21.01 -9.28
C ALA A 97 -16.79 -22.43 -8.99
N ASP A 98 -15.48 -22.60 -8.78
CA ASP A 98 -14.88 -23.89 -8.39
C ASP A 98 -15.44 -24.41 -7.05
N LEU A 99 -15.87 -23.50 -6.15
CA LEU A 99 -16.49 -23.81 -4.86
C LEU A 99 -18.03 -23.91 -4.91
N GLY A 100 -18.66 -23.76 -6.08
CA GLY A 100 -20.12 -23.77 -6.22
C GLY A 100 -20.84 -22.56 -5.59
N ILE A 101 -20.11 -21.46 -5.34
CA ILE A 101 -20.66 -20.22 -4.78
C ILE A 101 -21.03 -19.27 -5.95
N PRO A 102 -22.21 -18.61 -5.93
CA PRO A 102 -22.56 -17.64 -6.95
C PRO A 102 -21.55 -16.48 -7.04
N PRO A 103 -21.33 -15.88 -8.22
CA PRO A 103 -20.28 -14.88 -8.40
C PRO A 103 -20.52 -13.62 -7.56
N LEU A 104 -19.43 -12.90 -7.29
CA LEU A 104 -19.48 -11.50 -6.87
C LEU A 104 -20.04 -10.65 -8.01
N VAL A 105 -20.98 -9.78 -7.70
CA VAL A 105 -21.66 -8.91 -8.67
C VAL A 105 -21.43 -7.43 -8.36
N PRO A 106 -21.56 -6.55 -9.36
CA PRO A 106 -21.54 -5.10 -9.16
C PRO A 106 -22.49 -4.65 -8.07
N ALA A 107 -22.05 -3.68 -7.28
CA ALA A 107 -22.87 -3.14 -6.22
C ALA A 107 -24.05 -2.33 -6.78
N LYS A 108 -25.22 -2.45 -6.15
CA LYS A 108 -26.45 -1.74 -6.56
C LYS A 108 -27.06 -0.98 -5.39
N PHE A 109 -27.52 0.24 -5.66
CA PHE A 109 -28.21 1.08 -4.70
C PHE A 109 -29.70 0.76 -4.68
N HIS A 110 -30.28 0.59 -3.48
CA HIS A 110 -31.69 0.25 -3.29
C HIS A 110 -32.48 1.29 -2.49
N GLY A 111 -31.82 2.35 -2.02
CA GLY A 111 -32.46 3.40 -1.21
C GLY A 111 -31.67 3.70 0.05
N PHE A 112 -32.33 4.35 1.00
CA PHE A 112 -31.75 4.69 2.30
C PHE A 112 -32.53 3.99 3.41
N ARG A 113 -31.82 3.59 4.46
CA ARG A 113 -32.41 3.28 5.76
C ARG A 113 -32.08 4.38 6.75
N THR A 114 -33.04 4.70 7.61
CA THR A 114 -32.82 5.57 8.74
C THR A 114 -32.10 4.79 9.84
N VAL A 115 -31.06 5.40 10.40
CA VAL A 115 -30.32 4.89 11.55
C VAL A 115 -30.32 5.95 12.63
N ASP A 116 -30.96 5.62 13.75
CA ASP A 116 -30.94 6.45 14.96
C ASP A 116 -29.55 6.40 15.60
N ARG A 117 -29.05 7.56 16.00
CA ARG A 117 -27.81 7.70 16.75
C ARG A 117 -28.09 7.81 18.25
N SER A 118 -27.05 7.55 19.04
CA SER A 118 -27.09 7.64 20.50
C SER A 118 -27.42 9.05 21.02
N ASP A 119 -27.23 10.09 20.19
CA ASP A 119 -27.56 11.48 20.50
C ASP A 119 -28.99 11.88 20.08
N GLY A 120 -29.82 10.92 19.66
CA GLY A 120 -31.20 11.15 19.20
C GLY A 120 -31.31 11.68 17.78
N THR A 121 -30.19 11.89 17.08
CA THR A 121 -30.21 12.33 15.67
C THR A 121 -30.40 11.15 14.73
N GLN A 122 -31.05 11.40 13.59
CA GLN A 122 -31.25 10.40 12.54
C GLN A 122 -30.27 10.61 11.40
N THR A 123 -29.72 9.52 10.89
CA THR A 123 -28.91 9.55 9.67
C THR A 123 -29.37 8.55 8.65
N LEU A 124 -29.34 8.96 7.39
CA LEU A 124 -29.63 8.10 6.26
C LEU A 124 -28.37 7.31 5.90
N GLN A 125 -28.46 5.99 5.93
CA GLN A 125 -27.43 5.09 5.41
C GLN A 125 -27.88 4.47 4.10
N PRO A 126 -27.05 4.49 3.04
CA PRO A 126 -27.40 3.85 1.78
C PRO A 126 -27.51 2.33 1.98
N ILE A 127 -28.55 1.75 1.41
CA ILE A 127 -28.73 0.30 1.29
C ILE A 127 -28.12 -0.11 -0.04
N MET A 128 -27.08 -0.94 0.04
CA MET A 128 -26.34 -1.43 -1.11
C MET A 128 -26.36 -2.95 -1.09
N THR A 129 -26.53 -3.56 -2.26
CA THR A 129 -26.35 -5.00 -2.49
C THR A 129 -25.12 -5.22 -3.37
N GLY A 130 -24.70 -6.47 -3.55
CA GLY A 130 -23.54 -6.84 -4.36
C GLY A 130 -22.23 -6.78 -3.58
N CYS A 131 -21.11 -6.69 -4.30
CA CYS A 131 -19.78 -6.85 -3.73
C CYS A 131 -19.27 -5.57 -3.03
N HIS A 132 -18.85 -5.73 -1.78
CA HIS A 132 -18.27 -4.69 -0.94
C HIS A 132 -16.77 -4.92 -0.71
N ILE A 133 -15.94 -3.99 -1.14
CA ILE A 133 -14.50 -3.99 -0.92
C ILE A 133 -14.18 -3.45 0.49
N THR A 134 -13.42 -4.23 1.25
CA THR A 134 -13.00 -3.88 2.61
C THR A 134 -11.52 -3.55 2.72
N THR A 135 -10.69 -4.04 1.80
CA THR A 135 -9.26 -3.71 1.72
C THR A 135 -8.82 -3.69 0.26
N LEU A 136 -7.94 -2.77 -0.10
CA LEU A 136 -7.36 -2.65 -1.43
C LEU A 136 -5.91 -2.23 -1.34
N HIS A 137 -4.98 -2.99 -1.93
CA HIS A 137 -3.59 -2.57 -2.05
C HIS A 137 -3.30 -2.13 -3.47
N ILE A 138 -2.85 -0.87 -3.62
CA ILE A 138 -2.39 -0.33 -4.90
C ILE A 138 -0.88 -0.20 -4.91
N THR A 139 -0.26 -0.56 -6.03
CA THR A 139 1.17 -0.79 -6.12
C THR A 139 1.73 -0.34 -7.46
N GLU A 140 2.99 0.09 -7.47
CA GLU A 140 3.78 0.37 -8.67
C GLU A 140 5.26 0.22 -8.39
N ASN A 141 6.01 -0.18 -9.42
CA ASN A 141 7.45 -0.29 -9.35
C ASN A 141 8.08 0.87 -10.08
N ILE A 142 9.06 1.48 -9.44
CA ILE A 142 9.84 2.55 -9.99
C ILE A 142 11.29 2.07 -10.07
N ALA A 143 11.91 2.23 -11.24
CA ALA A 143 13.35 2.04 -11.39
C ALA A 143 14.04 3.31 -10.88
N VAL A 144 15.02 3.15 -9.99
CA VAL A 144 15.77 4.27 -9.40
C VAL A 144 17.28 4.19 -9.64
N GLY A 145 17.68 3.49 -10.71
CA GLY A 145 19.08 3.36 -11.13
C GLY A 145 19.67 1.98 -10.84
N GLY A 146 20.99 1.85 -11.00
CA GLY A 146 21.69 0.56 -10.93
C GLY A 146 21.67 -0.15 -9.57
N ALA A 147 22.36 -1.29 -9.51
CA ALA A 147 22.48 -2.09 -8.29
C ALA A 147 22.90 -1.26 -7.06
N GLY A 148 22.14 -1.40 -5.97
CA GLY A 148 22.36 -0.70 -4.71
C GLY A 148 21.79 0.72 -4.63
N MET A 149 21.33 1.32 -5.74
CA MET A 149 20.73 2.67 -5.74
C MET A 149 19.43 2.74 -4.96
N VAL A 150 18.66 1.65 -4.96
CA VAL A 150 17.40 1.55 -4.21
C VAL A 150 17.60 1.81 -2.72
N ASP A 151 18.69 1.37 -2.10
CA ASP A 151 18.94 1.60 -0.67
C ASP A 151 19.18 3.08 -0.37
N THR A 152 19.94 3.76 -1.23
CA THR A 152 20.16 5.21 -1.14
C THR A 152 18.85 5.96 -1.34
N TYR A 153 18.04 5.54 -2.31
CA TYR A 153 16.72 6.12 -2.56
C TYR A 153 15.78 5.96 -1.36
N LEU A 154 15.68 4.76 -0.77
CA LEU A 154 14.83 4.49 0.39
C LEU A 154 15.27 5.31 1.61
N LYS A 155 16.59 5.45 1.84
CA LYS A 155 17.15 6.32 2.88
C LYS A 155 16.73 7.77 2.67
N ALA A 156 16.90 8.30 1.45
CA ALA A 156 16.49 9.67 1.12
C ALA A 156 14.97 9.84 1.31
N LEU A 157 14.17 8.91 0.80
CA LEU A 157 12.72 8.94 0.91
C LEU A 157 12.22 8.91 2.36
N SER A 158 12.93 8.20 3.26
CA SER A 158 12.59 8.11 4.68
C SER A 158 12.63 9.45 5.43
N SER A 159 13.38 10.43 4.93
CA SER A 159 13.39 11.80 5.46
C SER A 159 12.05 12.52 5.26
N GLN A 160 11.29 12.11 4.24
CA GLN A 160 10.09 12.79 3.81
C GLN A 160 8.88 12.43 4.67
N SER A 161 7.97 13.40 4.84
CA SER A 161 6.69 13.18 5.49
C SER A 161 5.58 12.97 4.46
N TRP A 162 4.69 12.01 4.72
CA TRP A 162 3.53 11.75 3.87
C TRP A 162 2.26 11.75 4.72
N ARG A 163 1.26 12.56 4.34
CA ARG A 163 -0.02 12.75 5.08
C ARG A 163 0.15 12.89 6.60
N ASN A 164 1.06 13.78 7.03
CA ASN A 164 1.40 14.03 8.44
C ASN A 164 2.01 12.84 9.21
N ARG A 165 2.50 11.82 8.49
CA ARG A 165 3.22 10.69 9.06
C ARG A 165 4.70 10.79 8.77
N ARG A 166 5.50 10.22 9.66
CA ARG A 166 6.96 10.21 9.55
C ARG A 166 7.38 8.96 8.79
N GLY A 167 8.30 9.13 7.83
CA GLY A 167 8.99 8.02 7.24
C GLY A 167 9.82 7.32 8.31
N ARG A 168 9.71 5.99 8.36
CA ARG A 168 10.47 5.12 9.24
C ARG A 168 11.20 4.11 8.36
N LEU A 169 12.50 4.31 8.21
CA LEU A 169 13.37 3.34 7.57
C LEU A 169 13.48 2.10 8.48
N HIS A 170 13.32 0.92 7.90
CA HIS A 170 13.49 -0.34 8.61
C HIS A 170 14.97 -0.58 8.94
N SER A 171 15.24 -1.38 9.96
CA SER A 171 16.61 -1.60 10.47
C SER A 171 17.58 -2.17 9.44
N ASN A 172 17.08 -2.96 8.48
CA ASN A 172 17.86 -3.50 7.37
C ASN A 172 18.08 -2.50 6.22
N GLY A 173 17.45 -1.32 6.26
CA GLY A 173 17.52 -0.32 5.19
C GLY A 173 16.77 -0.66 3.90
N LYS A 174 16.02 -1.77 3.87
CA LYS A 174 15.38 -2.32 2.65
C LYS A 174 13.90 -1.94 2.48
N ALA A 175 13.33 -1.23 3.45
CA ALA A 175 11.97 -0.73 3.38
C ALA A 175 11.82 0.55 4.20
N VAL A 176 10.88 1.40 3.79
CA VAL A 176 10.41 2.56 4.53
C VAL A 176 8.90 2.50 4.62
N ASP A 177 8.34 2.81 5.79
CA ASP A 177 6.90 2.99 5.95
C ASP A 177 6.53 4.33 6.60
N TRP A 178 5.27 4.74 6.42
CA TRP A 178 4.72 5.97 7.01
C TRP A 178 3.61 5.65 7.98
N VAL A 179 3.96 5.69 9.27
CA VAL A 179 3.08 5.35 10.39
C VAL A 179 2.89 6.54 11.33
N SER A 180 1.86 6.47 12.19
CA SER A 180 1.71 7.44 13.27
C SER A 180 2.84 7.29 14.30
N ASN A 181 2.96 8.24 15.24
CA ASN A 181 3.93 8.14 16.33
C ASN A 181 3.75 6.87 17.19
N LYS A 182 2.54 6.30 17.22
CA LYS A 182 2.23 5.03 17.92
C LYS A 182 2.39 3.79 17.02
N GLY A 183 2.94 3.95 15.81
CA GLY A 183 3.09 2.86 14.84
C GLY A 183 1.80 2.45 14.13
N HIS A 184 0.69 3.19 14.32
CA HIS A 184 -0.60 2.83 13.73
C HIS A 184 -0.80 3.40 12.33
N ALA A 185 -1.47 2.62 11.49
CA ALA A 185 -1.85 2.97 10.13
C ALA A 185 -3.27 2.49 9.80
N ARG A 186 -4.25 2.93 10.61
CA ARG A 186 -5.64 2.46 10.57
C ARG A 186 -6.28 2.51 9.18
N GLU A 187 -6.03 3.57 8.42
CA GLU A 187 -6.76 3.86 7.18
C GLU A 187 -5.96 3.57 5.93
N ILE A 188 -4.73 4.09 5.91
CA ILE A 188 -3.76 3.80 4.88
C ILE A 188 -2.47 3.40 5.56
N TYR A 189 -1.87 2.29 5.11
CA TYR A 189 -0.47 1.97 5.37
C TYR A 189 0.32 2.17 4.09
N ALA A 190 1.24 3.12 4.11
CA ALA A 190 2.11 3.43 2.99
C ALA A 190 3.49 2.86 3.23
N SER A 191 4.05 2.20 2.22
CA SER A 191 5.39 1.63 2.27
C SER A 191 6.08 1.70 0.92
N VAL A 192 7.40 1.83 0.94
CA VAL A 192 8.26 1.63 -0.22
C VAL A 192 9.36 0.64 0.16
N TYR A 193 9.65 -0.33 -0.70
CA TYR A 193 10.68 -1.34 -0.41
C TYR A 193 11.44 -1.80 -1.64
N ASP A 194 12.62 -2.36 -1.39
CA ASP A 194 13.46 -3.02 -2.38
C ASP A 194 12.81 -4.34 -2.80
N LYS A 195 12.28 -4.38 -4.04
CA LYS A 195 11.57 -5.55 -4.56
C LYS A 195 12.50 -6.71 -4.89
N GLY A 196 13.74 -6.44 -5.30
CA GLY A 196 14.75 -7.49 -5.54
C GLY A 196 15.11 -8.21 -4.25
N HIS A 197 15.32 -7.45 -3.17
CA HIS A 197 15.53 -7.99 -1.83
C HIS A 197 14.33 -8.82 -1.34
N GLU A 198 13.10 -8.33 -1.51
CA GLU A 198 11.88 -9.06 -1.13
C GLU A 198 11.74 -10.41 -1.86
N ILE A 199 11.99 -10.42 -3.18
CA ILE A 199 11.97 -11.65 -3.98
C ILE A 199 12.99 -12.66 -3.45
N GLY A 200 14.22 -12.20 -3.16
CA GLY A 200 15.29 -13.00 -2.57
C GLY A 200 14.91 -13.64 -1.23
N LEU A 201 14.37 -12.83 -0.32
CA LEU A 201 14.07 -13.24 1.04
C LEU A 201 12.86 -14.19 1.12
N HIS A 202 11.80 -13.92 0.36
CA HIS A 202 10.53 -14.64 0.52
C HIS A 202 10.23 -15.59 -0.63
N SER A 203 10.28 -15.10 -1.87
CA SER A 203 9.80 -15.87 -3.03
C SER A 203 10.80 -16.95 -3.43
N LEU A 204 12.09 -16.62 -3.52
CA LEU A 204 13.16 -17.54 -3.89
C LEU A 204 13.34 -18.65 -2.86
N GLU A 205 13.34 -18.33 -1.57
CA GLU A 205 13.49 -19.34 -0.53
C GLU A 205 12.33 -20.35 -0.56
N ARG A 206 11.10 -19.86 -0.69
CA ARG A 206 9.89 -20.70 -0.77
C ARG A 206 9.93 -21.62 -1.99
N VAL A 207 10.30 -21.10 -3.16
CA VAL A 207 10.38 -21.88 -4.40
C VAL A 207 11.54 -22.87 -4.36
N ARG A 208 12.69 -22.49 -3.80
CA ARG A 208 13.82 -23.40 -3.57
C ARG A 208 13.41 -24.61 -2.75
N ARG A 209 12.68 -24.41 -1.64
CA ARG A 209 12.21 -25.49 -0.77
C ARG A 209 11.20 -26.41 -1.47
N LYS A 210 10.36 -25.88 -2.36
CA LYS A 210 9.29 -26.64 -3.02
C LYS A 210 9.73 -27.35 -4.31
N PHE A 211 10.51 -26.69 -5.15
CA PHE A 211 10.85 -27.15 -6.50
C PHE A 211 12.35 -27.46 -6.68
N GLY A 212 13.19 -27.04 -5.73
CA GLY A 212 14.65 -27.20 -5.80
C GLY A 212 15.34 -26.08 -6.57
N GLN A 213 16.64 -25.91 -6.31
CA GLN A 213 17.47 -24.82 -6.84
C GLN A 213 17.76 -24.91 -8.35
N HIS A 214 17.55 -26.09 -8.96
CA HIS A 214 17.80 -26.30 -10.39
C HIS A 214 16.53 -26.22 -11.24
N SER A 215 15.37 -26.03 -10.61
CA SER A 215 14.07 -25.92 -11.28
C SER A 215 13.96 -24.68 -12.18
N THR A 216 13.09 -24.74 -13.17
CA THR A 216 12.83 -23.61 -14.08
C THR A 216 12.17 -22.45 -13.34
N GLU A 217 11.35 -22.74 -12.33
CA GLU A 217 10.73 -21.78 -11.43
C GLU A 217 11.75 -21.00 -10.61
N TYR A 218 12.74 -21.70 -10.05
CA TYR A 218 13.80 -21.07 -9.28
C TYR A 218 14.67 -20.19 -10.17
N LYS A 219 15.09 -20.70 -11.34
CA LYS A 219 15.86 -19.92 -12.32
C LYS A 219 15.12 -18.65 -12.76
N TYR A 220 13.83 -18.76 -13.09
CA TYR A 220 12.99 -17.61 -13.43
C TYR A 220 12.98 -16.54 -12.32
N LEU A 221 12.85 -16.95 -11.05
CA LEU A 221 12.87 -16.00 -9.94
C LEU A 221 14.26 -15.40 -9.69
N VAL A 222 15.34 -16.13 -9.99
CA VAL A 222 16.71 -15.59 -9.96
C VAL A 222 16.85 -14.51 -11.03
N ASP A 223 16.43 -14.80 -12.26
CA ASP A 223 16.48 -13.83 -13.37
C ASP A 223 15.64 -12.58 -13.04
N LEU A 224 14.45 -12.77 -12.47
CA LEU A 224 13.59 -11.67 -12.05
C LEU A 224 14.19 -10.85 -10.90
N LYS A 225 14.84 -11.50 -9.94
CA LYS A 225 15.56 -10.81 -8.86
C LYS A 225 16.71 -9.98 -9.43
N ASN A 226 17.54 -10.58 -10.28
CA ASN A 226 18.67 -9.90 -10.90
C ASN A 226 18.20 -8.68 -11.71
N TYR A 227 17.12 -8.85 -12.48
CA TYR A 227 16.47 -7.75 -13.18
C TYR A 227 16.05 -6.61 -12.22
N CYS A 228 15.44 -6.94 -11.07
CA CYS A 228 15.08 -5.94 -10.07
C CYS A 228 16.30 -5.25 -9.44
N ASP A 229 17.38 -5.98 -9.19
CA ASP A 229 18.61 -5.45 -8.61
C ASP A 229 19.32 -4.51 -9.61
N GLU A 230 19.43 -4.93 -10.88
CA GLU A 230 20.03 -4.14 -11.98
C GLU A 230 19.31 -2.82 -12.23
N ASN A 231 17.99 -2.79 -12.06
CA ASN A 231 17.17 -1.59 -12.26
C ASN A 231 16.87 -0.83 -10.95
N GLY A 232 17.36 -1.32 -9.81
CA GLY A 232 17.13 -0.71 -8.51
C GLY A 232 15.65 -0.52 -8.24
N VAL A 233 14.88 -1.61 -8.18
CA VAL A 233 13.42 -1.53 -8.15
C VAL A 233 12.88 -1.15 -6.76
N ALA A 234 12.37 0.08 -6.66
CA ALA A 234 11.60 0.56 -5.52
C ALA A 234 10.10 0.32 -5.74
N ARG A 235 9.49 -0.58 -4.97
CA ARG A 235 8.05 -0.81 -5.01
C ARG A 235 7.33 0.13 -4.06
N PHE A 236 6.49 0.99 -4.60
CA PHE A 236 5.55 1.82 -3.86
C PHE A 236 4.26 1.04 -3.62
N GLU A 237 3.78 1.01 -2.38
CA GLU A 237 2.57 0.30 -2.00
C GLU A 237 1.73 1.12 -1.01
N LEU A 238 0.44 1.28 -1.31
CA LEU A 238 -0.55 1.81 -0.38
C LEU A 238 -1.58 0.73 -0.07
N LYS A 239 -1.65 0.31 1.20
CA LYS A 239 -2.71 -0.56 1.72
C LYS A 239 -3.85 0.30 2.23
N LEU A 240 -4.97 0.29 1.53
CA LEU A 240 -6.18 1.05 1.84
C LEU A 240 -7.15 0.15 2.60
N ASN A 241 -7.41 0.47 3.87
CA ASN A 241 -8.28 -0.33 4.73
C ASN A 241 -9.71 0.21 4.73
N SER A 242 -10.64 -0.60 5.24
CA SER A 242 -12.08 -0.31 5.26
C SER A 242 -12.46 1.10 5.75
N PRO A 243 -11.83 1.68 6.79
CA PRO A 243 -12.14 3.06 7.20
C PRO A 243 -11.83 4.11 6.12
N TYR A 244 -10.75 3.93 5.36
CA TYR A 244 -10.42 4.82 4.24
C TYR A 244 -11.45 4.66 3.12
N LEU A 245 -11.70 3.40 2.71
CA LEU A 245 -12.62 3.11 1.60
C LEU A 245 -14.02 3.67 1.90
N LYS A 246 -14.55 3.44 3.10
CA LYS A 246 -15.86 3.97 3.52
C LYS A 246 -15.92 5.49 3.53
N ARG A 247 -14.88 6.17 4.03
CA ARG A 247 -14.86 7.65 4.06
C ARG A 247 -14.89 8.24 2.64
N HIS A 248 -14.20 7.58 1.72
CA HIS A 248 -14.06 8.05 0.33
C HIS A 248 -15.07 7.41 -0.63
N ASN A 249 -16.03 6.65 -0.09
CA ASN A 249 -17.05 5.94 -0.85
C ASN A 249 -16.50 5.00 -1.94
N LEU A 250 -15.38 4.32 -1.65
CA LEU A 250 -14.63 3.42 -2.56
C LEU A 250 -14.94 1.92 -2.35
N GLN A 251 -15.87 1.60 -1.45
CA GLN A 251 -16.16 0.24 -1.03
C GLN A 251 -17.12 -0.52 -1.96
N TYR A 252 -17.71 0.11 -2.97
CA TYR A 252 -18.77 -0.51 -3.78
C TYR A 252 -18.23 -0.90 -5.15
N TYR A 253 -18.02 -2.20 -5.37
CA TYR A 253 -17.48 -2.72 -6.62
C TYR A 253 -18.31 -2.26 -7.83
N GLN A 254 -17.66 -1.68 -8.85
CA GLN A 254 -18.26 -1.08 -10.06
C GLN A 254 -19.31 0.04 -9.84
N TYR A 255 -19.51 0.50 -8.61
CA TYR A 255 -20.38 1.65 -8.30
C TYR A 255 -19.56 2.84 -7.81
N SER A 256 -18.47 2.59 -7.10
CA SER A 256 -17.52 3.60 -6.64
C SER A 256 -16.68 4.18 -7.78
N ASP A 257 -16.40 5.48 -7.73
CA ASP A 257 -15.42 6.12 -8.62
C ASP A 257 -13.99 5.92 -8.10
N TYR A 258 -13.22 5.11 -8.82
CA TYR A 258 -11.84 4.79 -8.46
C TYR A 258 -10.79 5.76 -9.01
N SER A 259 -11.17 6.80 -9.76
CA SER A 259 -10.25 7.82 -10.27
C SER A 259 -9.42 8.50 -9.15
N HIS A 260 -10.01 8.60 -7.95
CA HIS A 260 -9.33 9.11 -6.76
C HIS A 260 -8.07 8.31 -6.38
N LEU A 261 -8.04 7.01 -6.67
CA LEU A 261 -6.91 6.14 -6.35
C LEU A 261 -5.65 6.55 -7.12
N GLU A 262 -5.80 6.87 -8.41
CA GLU A 262 -4.68 7.29 -9.26
C GLU A 262 -4.07 8.60 -8.75
N ALA A 263 -4.92 9.59 -8.43
CA ALA A 263 -4.47 10.87 -7.90
C ALA A 263 -3.76 10.71 -6.55
N LEU A 264 -4.34 9.93 -5.63
CA LEU A 264 -3.73 9.60 -4.33
C LEU A 264 -2.36 8.95 -4.52
N PHE A 265 -2.28 7.98 -5.42
CA PHE A 265 -1.08 7.18 -5.61
C PHE A 265 0.02 7.95 -6.32
N LYS A 266 -0.32 8.76 -7.34
CA LYS A 266 0.61 9.69 -7.99
C LYS A 266 1.23 10.66 -6.98
N ALA A 267 0.42 11.19 -6.05
CA ALA A 267 0.93 12.05 -4.98
C ALA A 267 1.89 11.32 -4.01
N PHE A 268 1.75 10.00 -3.84
CA PHE A 268 2.67 9.19 -3.05
C PHE A 268 3.95 8.85 -3.82
N ILE A 269 3.85 8.46 -5.09
CA ILE A 269 5.00 8.20 -5.95
C ILE A 269 5.88 9.44 -6.07
N ASN A 270 5.30 10.64 -6.16
CA ASN A 270 6.01 11.91 -6.30
C ASN A 270 6.50 12.51 -4.97
N LEU A 271 6.55 11.72 -3.89
CA LEU A 271 7.04 12.19 -2.59
C LEU A 271 8.49 12.70 -2.66
N ASP A 272 9.28 12.13 -3.57
CA ASP A 272 10.66 12.44 -3.87
C ASP A 272 10.89 13.75 -4.64
N GLN A 273 9.87 14.34 -5.29
CA GLN A 273 9.99 15.68 -5.89
C GLN A 273 10.27 16.77 -4.84
N LYS A 274 10.10 16.45 -3.56
CA LYS A 274 10.49 17.33 -2.44
C LYS A 274 11.97 17.21 -2.08
N LEU A 275 12.67 16.21 -2.58
CA LEU A 275 14.10 15.97 -2.35
C LEU A 275 15.00 16.80 -3.27
N GLU A 276 14.45 17.48 -4.29
CA GLU A 276 15.18 18.25 -5.32
C GLU A 276 16.08 19.39 -4.81
N VAL A 277 16.18 19.62 -3.50
CA VAL A 277 17.17 20.53 -2.91
C VAL A 277 18.52 19.81 -2.87
N ASN A 278 19.15 19.69 -4.05
CA ASN A 278 20.34 18.86 -4.30
C ASN A 278 21.62 19.37 -3.62
N HIS A 279 21.63 20.59 -3.08
CA HIS A 279 22.68 21.10 -2.21
C HIS A 279 22.03 22.00 -1.16
N MET A 280 22.25 21.76 0.13
CA MET A 280 21.72 22.62 1.18
C MET A 280 22.68 23.78 1.47
N ASP A 281 23.02 24.58 0.44
CA ASP A 281 23.57 25.91 0.67
C ASP A 281 22.41 26.93 0.78
N LEU A 282 22.68 28.09 1.40
CA LEU A 282 21.68 29.15 1.56
C LEU A 282 21.05 29.51 0.20
N ASN A 283 21.86 29.57 -0.85
CA ASN A 283 21.44 29.98 -2.19
C ASN A 283 20.45 28.99 -2.80
N THR A 284 20.67 27.69 -2.62
CA THR A 284 19.85 26.61 -3.18
C THR A 284 18.52 26.50 -2.44
N ILE A 285 18.52 26.64 -1.11
CA ILE A 285 17.26 26.68 -0.34
C ILE A 285 16.46 27.93 -0.72
N THR A 286 17.11 29.09 -0.81
CA THR A 286 16.48 30.34 -1.23
C THR A 286 15.92 30.21 -2.65
N GLN A 287 16.69 29.70 -3.61
CA GLN A 287 16.28 29.52 -4.99
C GLN A 287 15.11 28.54 -5.10
N ALA A 288 15.17 27.39 -4.42
CA ALA A 288 14.07 26.42 -4.41
C ALA A 288 12.75 26.99 -3.85
N LEU A 289 12.83 27.84 -2.82
CA LEU A 289 11.65 28.53 -2.27
C LEU A 289 11.06 29.54 -3.26
N MET A 290 11.91 30.25 -4.02
CA MET A 290 11.51 31.22 -5.03
C MET A 290 10.93 30.54 -6.29
N ASP A 291 11.62 29.53 -6.82
CA ASP A 291 11.22 28.81 -8.04
C ASP A 291 9.86 28.11 -7.86
N LYS A 292 9.64 27.50 -6.70
CA LYS A 292 8.35 26.87 -6.36
C LYS A 292 7.29 27.89 -5.91
N LYS A 293 7.58 29.19 -5.97
CA LYS A 293 6.68 30.30 -5.59
C LYS A 293 6.10 30.14 -4.17
N ILE A 294 6.88 29.58 -3.25
CA ILE A 294 6.48 29.34 -1.85
C ILE A 294 6.53 30.64 -1.03
N VAL A 295 7.37 31.58 -1.46
CA VAL A 295 7.56 32.89 -0.83
C VAL A 295 7.53 34.00 -1.88
N GLU A 296 7.09 35.18 -1.47
CA GLU A 296 6.86 36.32 -2.37
C GLU A 296 8.10 37.19 -2.62
N SER A 297 9.17 37.00 -1.84
CA SER A 297 10.38 37.82 -1.94
C SER A 297 11.63 37.08 -1.49
N THR A 298 12.77 37.49 -2.06
CA THR A 298 14.11 36.97 -1.72
C THR A 298 14.42 37.16 -0.23
N LYS A 299 13.96 38.25 0.39
CA LYS A 299 14.11 38.48 1.83
C LYS A 299 13.41 37.39 2.65
N SER A 300 12.17 37.06 2.29
CA SER A 300 11.39 36.00 2.95
C SER A 300 11.99 34.62 2.73
N ALA A 301 12.55 34.37 1.52
CA ALA A 301 13.30 33.18 1.19
C ALA A 301 14.54 33.03 2.07
N ASN A 302 15.40 34.06 2.14
CA ASN A 302 16.62 34.07 2.94
C ASN A 302 16.36 33.83 4.43
N ILE A 303 15.34 34.48 5.00
CA ILE A 303 14.97 34.24 6.41
C ILE A 303 14.56 32.78 6.60
N THR A 304 13.73 32.25 5.70
CA THR A 304 13.28 30.85 5.78
C THR A 304 14.45 29.87 5.63
N ALA A 305 15.41 30.16 4.74
CA ALA A 305 16.64 29.38 4.58
C ALA A 305 17.51 29.41 5.84
N LEU A 306 17.62 30.56 6.51
CA LEU A 306 18.38 30.68 7.76
C LEU A 306 17.83 29.79 8.87
N TYR A 307 16.51 29.62 8.98
CA TYR A 307 15.91 28.65 9.91
C TYR A 307 16.36 27.21 9.62
N ALA A 308 16.51 26.84 8.35
CA ALA A 308 17.01 25.52 7.97
C ALA A 308 18.50 25.36 8.30
N ILE A 309 19.34 26.36 8.03
CA ILE A 309 20.78 26.35 8.36
C ILE A 309 21.00 26.25 9.86
N ASN A 310 20.30 27.07 10.63
CA ASN A 310 20.37 27.04 12.08
C ASN A 310 19.95 25.67 12.64
N TRP A 311 18.87 25.10 12.10
CA TRP A 311 18.44 23.74 12.43
C TRP A 311 19.52 22.69 12.10
N MET A 312 20.19 22.81 10.96
CA MET A 312 21.29 21.93 10.55
C MET A 312 22.51 22.04 11.49
N ASN A 313 22.78 23.24 12.01
CA ASN A 313 23.82 23.50 13.00
C ASN A 313 23.40 23.09 14.43
N GLY A 314 22.29 22.37 14.59
CA GLY A 314 21.83 21.84 15.88
C GLY A 314 20.90 22.77 16.68
N GLN A 315 20.51 23.93 16.14
CA GLN A 315 19.57 24.81 16.83
C GLN A 315 18.17 24.16 16.91
N THR A 316 17.58 24.19 18.10
CA THR A 316 16.19 23.79 18.32
C THR A 316 15.26 25.00 18.30
N PHE A 317 14.05 24.80 17.80
CA PHE A 317 13.04 25.87 17.69
C PHE A 317 11.81 25.56 18.52
N ASP A 318 11.28 26.58 19.17
CA ASP A 318 9.99 26.52 19.84
C ASP A 318 8.85 26.48 18.81
N LEU A 319 8.27 25.29 18.63
CA LEU A 319 7.20 25.02 17.66
C LEU A 319 5.87 25.69 18.01
N SER A 320 5.71 26.29 19.18
CA SER A 320 4.52 27.05 19.55
C SER A 320 4.48 28.43 18.86
N LYS A 321 5.65 29.02 18.57
CA LYS A 321 5.79 30.36 18.00
C LYS A 321 5.25 30.44 16.57
N ARG A 322 4.46 31.49 16.29
CA ARG A 322 3.83 31.71 14.98
C ARG A 322 4.86 31.77 13.84
N GLN A 323 5.97 32.47 14.02
CA GLN A 323 7.04 32.58 13.01
C GLN A 323 7.66 31.22 12.68
N VAL A 324 7.96 30.42 13.71
CA VAL A 324 8.50 29.06 13.53
C VAL A 324 7.52 28.19 12.76
N LYS A 325 6.22 28.25 13.07
CA LYS A 325 5.17 27.53 12.32
C LYS A 325 5.15 27.94 10.84
N THR A 326 5.24 29.23 10.55
CA THR A 326 5.27 29.76 9.17
C THR A 326 6.48 29.25 8.40
N HIS A 327 7.69 29.41 8.93
CA HIS A 327 8.92 28.98 8.24
C HIS A 327 8.98 27.46 8.11
N ARG A 328 8.57 26.73 9.14
CA ARG A 328 8.43 25.27 9.07
C ARG A 328 7.45 24.83 7.99
N ALA A 329 6.30 25.49 7.84
CA ALA A 329 5.33 25.15 6.80
C ALA A 329 5.88 25.39 5.39
N ARG A 330 6.66 26.46 5.18
CA ARG A 330 7.36 26.73 3.92
C ARG A 330 8.45 25.70 3.63
N LEU A 331 9.32 25.43 4.60
CA LEU A 331 10.40 24.43 4.50
C LEU A 331 9.87 23.02 4.21
N ARG A 332 8.72 22.63 4.77
CA ARG A 332 8.10 21.32 4.50
C ARG A 332 7.65 21.15 3.05
N GLN A 333 7.45 22.23 2.30
CA GLN A 333 7.12 22.17 0.87
C GLN A 333 8.34 21.82 0.01
N ILE A 334 9.56 22.07 0.52
CA ILE A 334 10.83 21.68 -0.10
C ILE A 334 11.54 20.55 0.66
N GLY A 335 10.78 19.74 1.42
CA GLY A 335 11.29 18.51 2.05
C GLY A 335 12.06 18.69 3.36
N ILE A 336 12.15 19.90 3.93
CA ILE A 336 12.87 20.19 5.19
C ILE A 336 11.87 20.32 6.34
N ASP A 337 12.05 19.58 7.45
CA ASP A 337 11.21 19.69 8.65
C ASP A 337 12.02 20.01 9.91
N ILE A 338 12.18 21.31 10.18
CA ILE A 338 12.89 21.85 11.36
C ILE A 338 12.25 21.52 12.71
N GLY A 339 11.08 20.87 12.72
CA GLY A 339 10.45 20.36 13.95
C GLY A 339 10.86 18.93 14.32
N LYS A 340 11.80 18.34 13.58
CA LYS A 340 12.37 17.02 13.86
C LYS A 340 13.85 17.16 14.25
N PRO A 341 14.45 16.18 14.96
CA PRO A 341 15.90 16.15 15.15
C PRO A 341 16.62 16.17 13.81
N CYS A 342 17.67 16.99 13.69
CA CYS A 342 18.50 17.01 12.51
C CYS A 342 19.30 15.69 12.44
N ASN A 343 19.10 14.91 11.38
CA ASN A 343 19.89 13.71 11.15
C ASN A 343 21.11 14.08 10.29
N LEU A 344 22.22 14.40 10.95
CA LEU A 344 23.47 14.83 10.30
C LEU A 344 24.03 13.81 9.30
N LEU A 345 23.68 12.52 9.42
CA LEU A 345 24.05 11.48 8.42
C LEU A 345 23.33 11.65 7.08
N THR A 346 22.21 12.37 7.07
CA THR A 346 21.46 12.76 5.86
C THR A 346 21.84 14.14 5.34
N PHE A 347 22.55 14.97 6.12
CA PHE A 347 22.62 16.43 5.89
C PHE A 347 24.00 17.08 6.12
N SER A 348 25.11 16.33 6.14
CA SER A 348 26.44 16.89 6.41
C SER A 348 26.97 17.78 5.26
N PRO A 349 27.31 19.06 5.50
CA PRO A 349 28.08 19.87 4.57
C PRO A 349 29.58 19.62 4.78
N VAL A 350 30.30 19.36 3.69
CA VAL A 350 31.77 19.18 3.59
C VAL A 350 32.32 17.82 4.07
N ILE A 351 31.99 16.78 3.30
CA ILE A 351 32.99 15.95 2.61
C ILE A 351 32.40 15.77 1.20
N VAL A 352 33.17 15.98 0.13
CA VAL A 352 32.73 15.57 -1.22
C VAL A 352 32.64 14.04 -1.23
N LYS A 353 31.54 13.51 -0.71
CA LYS A 353 31.06 12.18 -1.08
C LYS A 353 30.35 12.35 -2.40
N GLN A 354 30.71 11.55 -3.39
CA GLN A 354 30.07 11.48 -4.70
C GLN A 354 28.55 11.72 -4.55
N VAL A 355 28.06 12.80 -5.16
CA VAL A 355 26.62 13.00 -5.34
C VAL A 355 26.17 11.85 -6.24
N THR A 356 25.38 10.95 -5.69
CA THR A 356 24.82 9.84 -6.47
C THR A 356 23.54 10.33 -7.08
N GLU A 357 23.54 10.59 -8.38
CA GLU A 357 22.35 10.98 -9.11
C GLU A 357 21.39 9.79 -9.21
N ILE A 358 20.15 9.98 -8.74
CA ILE A 358 19.11 8.96 -8.81
C ILE A 358 18.20 9.31 -9.98
N THR A 359 18.26 8.51 -11.05
CA THR A 359 17.35 8.65 -12.19
C THR A 359 16.10 7.81 -11.95
N LYS A 360 14.97 8.48 -11.75
CA LYS A 360 13.67 7.85 -11.64
C LYS A 360 13.08 7.57 -13.01
N ALA A 361 12.70 6.33 -13.27
CA ALA A 361 12.03 5.92 -14.50
C ALA A 361 10.91 4.91 -14.26
N GLN A 362 9.99 4.83 -15.23
CA GLN A 362 9.06 3.71 -15.30
C GLN A 362 9.86 2.43 -15.54
N LEU A 363 9.60 1.39 -14.73
CA LEU A 363 10.25 0.10 -14.90
C LEU A 363 9.75 -0.57 -16.20
N PRO A 364 10.61 -0.83 -17.21
CA PRO A 364 10.19 -1.57 -18.39
C PRO A 364 9.79 -3.01 -18.02
N VAL A 365 8.99 -3.66 -18.86
CA VAL A 365 8.68 -5.08 -18.64
C VAL A 365 9.79 -5.91 -19.31
N PRO A 366 10.48 -6.82 -18.59
CA PRO A 366 11.49 -7.66 -19.22
C PRO A 366 10.83 -8.68 -20.15
N SER A 367 11.48 -9.01 -21.26
CA SER A 367 10.93 -9.87 -22.32
C SER A 367 10.55 -11.29 -21.85
N PHE A 368 11.22 -11.78 -20.81
CA PHE A 368 10.95 -13.11 -20.24
C PHE A 368 9.81 -13.12 -19.21
N TYR A 369 9.21 -11.96 -18.90
CA TYR A 369 8.22 -11.84 -17.83
C TYR A 369 6.92 -12.59 -18.13
N LYS A 370 6.43 -13.37 -17.16
CA LYS A 370 5.18 -14.12 -17.28
C LYS A 370 4.01 -13.29 -16.72
N HIS A 371 3.23 -12.67 -17.60
CA HIS A 371 2.08 -11.83 -17.24
C HIS A 371 0.96 -12.58 -16.52
N PRO A 372 0.15 -11.89 -15.70
CA PRO A 372 -1.04 -12.50 -15.12
C PRO A 372 -2.07 -12.82 -16.21
N ASN A 373 -2.67 -14.01 -16.12
CA ASN A 373 -3.82 -14.38 -16.93
C ASN A 373 -5.08 -14.37 -16.05
N HIS A 374 -6.06 -13.54 -16.42
CA HIS A 374 -7.35 -13.41 -15.74
C HIS A 374 -8.52 -13.95 -16.58
N LEU A 375 -8.24 -14.41 -17.81
CA LEU A 375 -9.23 -15.00 -18.69
C LEU A 375 -9.14 -16.51 -18.58
N ARG A 376 -10.21 -17.18 -18.17
CA ARG A 376 -10.39 -18.61 -18.48
C ARG A 376 -10.88 -18.69 -19.92
N LEU A 377 -10.23 -19.51 -20.74
CA LEU A 377 -10.91 -20.10 -21.90
C LEU A 377 -12.09 -20.89 -21.32
N VAL A 378 -13.31 -20.48 -21.67
CA VAL A 378 -14.49 -21.30 -21.43
C VAL A 378 -14.30 -22.53 -22.32
N ALA A 379 -14.05 -23.68 -21.70
CA ALA A 379 -13.97 -24.96 -22.40
C ALA A 379 -15.38 -25.53 -22.60
#